data_AF-A0AA92W9F9-F1
#
_entry.id   AF-A0AA92W9F9-F1
#
_cell.length_a   1.000
_cell.length_b   1.000
_cell.length_c   1.000
_cell.angle_alpha   90.00
_cell.angle_beta   90.00
_cell.angle_gamma   90.00
#
_symmetry.space_group_name_H-M   'P 1'
#
loop_
_entity.id
_entity.type
_entity.pdbx_description
1 polymer ?
#
loop_
_entity_poly.entity_id
_entity_poly.type
_entity_poly.pdbx_seq_one_letter_code
_entity_poly.pdbx_strand_id
1 'polypeptide(L)'
;MKEYKLNFEGYWRDINKGGLPTYSGIYFVYRCIYNAQSNSVELVDIIYIGQADNIHDRHNNHEKYSEFSSLLLQGQELCYSCAPLDEDRDLVENALIFAQKPVLNEQGKYNYNYTEAHIVSTGACACLRNTDFNMKYYVENLNR
;
A
#
# COMPACT_ATOMS: atom_id res chain seq x y z
N MET A 1 -17.08 -9.55 -13.18
CA MET A 1 -15.87 -9.12 -12.46
C MET A 1 -15.76 -7.62 -12.59
N LYS A 2 -15.73 -6.89 -11.46
CA LYS A 2 -15.59 -5.42 -11.45
C LYS A 2 -14.10 -5.06 -11.55
N GLU A 3 -13.80 -4.00 -12.30
CA GLU A 3 -12.43 -3.47 -12.46
C GLU A 3 -12.22 -2.28 -11.51
N TYR A 4 -11.08 -2.26 -10.82
CA TYR A 4 -10.65 -1.19 -9.95
C TYR A 4 -9.32 -0.62 -10.45
N LYS A 5 -9.31 0.67 -10.78
CA LYS A 5 -8.11 1.39 -11.24
C LYS A 5 -7.62 2.30 -10.13
N LEU A 6 -6.45 1.99 -9.59
CA LEU A 6 -5.80 2.76 -8.54
C LEU A 6 -4.65 3.54 -9.17
N ASN A 7 -4.79 4.86 -9.21
CA ASN A 7 -3.69 5.75 -9.58
C ASN A 7 -3.03 6.27 -8.31
N PHE A 8 -1.88 5.70 -7.98
CA PHE A 8 -1.14 6.06 -6.80
C PHE A 8 -0.34 7.34 -7.01
N GLU A 9 -0.34 8.20 -5.99
CA GLU A 9 0.38 9.45 -5.93
C GLU A 9 1.41 9.40 -4.80
N GLY A 10 2.47 10.21 -4.91
CA GLY A 10 3.33 10.52 -3.77
C GLY A 10 4.75 9.99 -3.82
N TYR A 11 5.02 9.11 -2.86
CA TYR A 11 6.27 8.95 -2.10
C TYR A 11 6.53 10.05 -1.07
N TRP A 12 5.51 10.39 -0.27
CA TRP A 12 5.64 11.30 0.87
C TRP A 12 6.51 10.68 1.95
N ARG A 13 7.66 11.28 2.24
CA ARG A 13 8.48 10.92 3.41
C ARG A 13 7.71 11.16 4.70
N ASP A 14 8.00 10.37 5.72
CA ASP A 14 7.31 10.48 7.01
C ASP A 14 7.47 11.85 7.69
N ILE A 15 8.64 12.47 7.56
CA ILE A 15 8.86 13.85 8.02
C ILE A 15 7.92 14.87 7.34
N ASN A 16 7.40 14.54 6.16
CA ASN A 16 6.51 15.37 5.36
C ASN A 16 5.05 14.86 5.37
N LYS A 17 4.69 13.95 6.29
CA LYS A 17 3.35 13.31 6.28
C LYS A 17 2.18 14.26 6.53
N GLY A 18 2.43 15.47 7.03
CA GLY A 18 1.43 16.54 7.09
C GLY A 18 0.98 17.04 5.71
N GLY A 19 1.64 16.64 4.63
CA GLY A 19 1.22 16.88 3.24
C GLY A 19 0.46 15.72 2.60
N LEU A 20 0.12 14.68 3.35
CA LEU A 20 -0.68 13.56 2.84
C LEU A 20 -2.08 14.02 2.42
N PRO A 21 -2.69 13.37 1.42
CA PRO A 21 -4.02 13.74 0.93
C PRO A 21 -5.12 13.46 1.97
N THR A 22 -6.23 14.19 1.87
CA THR A 22 -7.37 14.08 2.80
C THR A 22 -8.52 13.23 2.27
N TYR A 23 -8.38 12.61 1.09
CA TYR A 23 -9.39 11.71 0.53
C TYR A 23 -9.42 10.35 1.26
N SER A 24 -10.51 9.61 1.07
CA SER A 24 -10.59 8.17 1.37
C SER A 24 -9.86 7.34 0.32
N GLY A 25 -9.22 6.25 0.73
CA GLY A 25 -8.57 5.38 -0.24
C GLY A 25 -7.64 4.33 0.34
N ILE A 26 -6.70 3.90 -0.50
CA ILE A 26 -5.66 2.92 -0.19
C ILE A 26 -4.33 3.64 -0.02
N TYR A 27 -3.52 3.21 0.94
CA TYR A 27 -2.13 3.65 1.10
C TYR A 27 -1.16 2.48 1.21
N PHE A 28 0.06 2.73 0.75
CA PHE A 28 1.21 1.89 0.94
C PHE A 28 2.16 2.55 1.92
N VAL A 29 2.73 1.75 2.82
CA VAL A 29 3.84 2.14 3.69
C VAL A 29 5.09 1.44 3.18
N TYR A 30 6.08 2.24 2.84
CA TYR A 30 7.36 1.79 2.35
C TYR A 30 8.44 2.00 3.39
N ARG A 31 9.50 1.18 3.30
CA ARG A 31 10.83 1.61 3.71
C ARG A 31 11.51 2.26 2.52
N CYS A 32 12.19 3.38 2.73
CA CYS A 32 12.93 4.06 1.70
C CYS A 32 14.21 4.70 2.25
N ILE A 33 15.06 5.17 1.34
CA ILE A 33 16.26 5.96 1.65
C ILE A 33 16.11 7.29 0.92
N TYR A 34 16.21 8.41 1.64
CA TYR A 34 16.17 9.73 1.02
C TYR A 34 17.55 10.18 0.55
N ASN A 35 17.61 10.63 -0.70
CA ASN A 35 18.77 11.30 -1.26
C ASN A 35 18.53 12.81 -1.30
N ALA A 36 19.21 13.54 -0.42
CA ALA A 36 19.09 14.99 -0.32
C ALA A 36 19.66 15.75 -1.54
N GLN A 37 20.59 15.16 -2.30
CA GLN A 37 21.20 15.82 -3.45
C GLN A 37 20.25 15.86 -4.64
N SER A 38 19.55 14.74 -4.90
CA SER A 38 18.55 14.63 -5.97
C SER A 38 17.13 14.95 -5.51
N ASN A 39 16.93 15.20 -4.21
CA ASN A 39 15.63 15.34 -3.58
C ASN A 39 14.65 14.22 -3.97
N SER A 40 15.13 12.98 -3.90
CA SER A 40 14.37 11.79 -4.30
C SER A 40 14.43 10.72 -3.21
N VAL A 41 13.54 9.74 -3.28
CA VAL A 41 13.60 8.55 -2.44
C VAL A 41 13.94 7.32 -3.29
N GLU A 42 14.81 6.46 -2.76
CA GLU A 42 14.98 5.10 -3.23
C GLU A 42 14.07 4.19 -2.41
N LEU A 43 13.19 3.46 -3.07
CA LEU A 43 12.21 2.60 -2.41
C LEU A 43 12.81 1.22 -2.21
N VAL A 44 12.77 0.74 -0.96
CA VAL A 44 13.34 -0.55 -0.58
C VAL A 44 12.29 -1.65 -0.70
N ASP A 45 11.16 -1.50 -0.01
CA ASP A 45 10.08 -2.50 0.00
C ASP A 45 8.76 -1.91 0.52
N ILE A 46 7.63 -2.52 0.14
CA ILE A 46 6.31 -2.26 0.74
C ILE A 46 6.19 -3.14 2.00
N ILE A 47 6.11 -2.51 3.17
CA ILE A 47 6.00 -3.24 4.44
C ILE A 47 4.56 -3.39 4.91
N TYR A 48 3.66 -2.50 4.48
CA TYR A 48 2.24 -2.52 4.85
C TYR A 48 1.38 -1.88 3.75
N ILE A 49 0.17 -2.39 3.57
CA ILE A 49 -0.89 -1.83 2.75
C ILE A 49 -2.10 -1.62 3.65
N GLY A 50 -2.71 -0.45 3.58
CA GLY A 50 -3.88 -0.11 4.40
C GLY A 50 -4.94 0.67 3.64
N GLN A 51 -6.09 0.86 4.27
CA GLN A 51 -7.14 1.77 3.82
C GLN A 51 -7.52 2.80 4.88
N ALA A 52 -8.09 3.93 4.46
CA ALA A 52 -8.65 4.92 5.36
C ALA A 52 -9.81 5.70 4.74
N ASP A 53 -10.71 6.22 5.58
CA ASP A 53 -11.70 7.23 5.19
C ASP A 53 -11.05 8.62 4.98
N ASN A 54 -9.92 8.88 5.64
CA ASN A 54 -9.07 10.04 5.42
C ASN A 54 -7.61 9.63 5.61
N ILE A 55 -6.83 9.69 4.53
CA ILE A 55 -5.45 9.21 4.50
C ILE A 55 -4.53 10.06 5.38
N HIS A 56 -4.68 11.38 5.38
CA HIS A 56 -3.92 12.27 6.25
C HIS A 56 -4.15 11.91 7.73
N ASP A 57 -5.41 11.83 8.16
CA ASP A 57 -5.73 11.61 9.57
C ASP A 57 -5.29 10.23 10.06
N ARG A 58 -5.33 9.21 9.19
CA ARG A 58 -4.87 7.85 9.48
C ARG A 58 -3.41 7.80 9.95
N HIS A 59 -2.56 8.70 9.45
CA HIS A 59 -1.12 8.71 9.73
C HIS A 59 -0.74 9.57 10.94
N ASN A 60 -1.68 10.27 11.57
CA ASN A 60 -1.43 11.07 12.77
C ASN A 60 -1.13 10.18 13.99
N ASN A 61 -1.90 9.09 14.18
CA ASN A 61 -1.79 8.17 15.32
C ASN A 61 -1.95 6.71 14.87
N HIS A 62 -1.28 6.32 13.80
CA HIS A 62 -1.39 4.96 13.24
C HIS A 62 -0.94 3.91 14.27
N GLU A 63 -1.79 2.94 14.60
CA GLU A 63 -1.54 1.97 15.67
C GLU A 63 -0.30 1.11 15.44
N LYS A 64 0.00 0.78 14.17
CA LYS A 64 1.20 0.05 13.75
C LYS A 64 2.46 0.91 13.56
N TYR A 65 2.44 2.22 13.86
CA TYR A 65 3.58 3.10 13.57
C TYR A 65 4.90 2.63 14.23
N SER A 66 4.81 2.10 15.45
CA SER A 66 5.97 1.51 16.15
C SER A 66 6.50 0.27 15.44
N GLU A 67 5.62 -0.58 14.90
CA GLU A 67 5.97 -1.75 14.09
C GLU A 67 6.59 -1.33 12.74
N PHE A 68 6.07 -0.27 12.11
CA PHE A 68 6.66 0.27 10.87
C PHE A 68 8.10 0.73 11.11
N SER A 69 8.28 1.49 12.18
CA SER A 69 9.56 2.07 12.56
C SER A 69 10.60 1.02 12.97
N SER A 70 10.16 -0.10 13.58
CA SER A 70 11.06 -1.17 14.03
C SER A 70 11.70 -1.97 12.87
N LEU A 71 11.15 -1.87 11.66
CA LEU A 71 11.69 -2.50 10.45
C LEU A 71 12.74 -1.65 9.71
N LEU A 72 12.95 -0.40 10.14
CA LEU A 72 13.92 0.51 9.54
C LEU A 72 15.34 0.09 9.88
N LEU A 73 16.19 0.05 8.86
CA LEU A 73 17.64 -0.08 9.02
C LEU A 73 18.31 1.30 9.04
N GLN A 74 19.61 1.33 9.34
CA GLN A 74 20.37 2.58 9.36
C GLN A 74 20.23 3.34 8.04
N GLY A 75 19.85 4.62 8.12
CA GLY A 75 19.64 5.50 6.96
C GLY A 75 18.29 5.35 6.26
N GLN A 76 17.46 4.39 6.68
CA GLN A 76 16.10 4.25 6.15
C GLN A 76 15.11 5.12 6.91
N GLU A 77 14.04 5.50 6.20
CA GLU A 77 12.86 6.13 6.76
C GLU A 77 11.59 5.53 6.14
N LEU A 78 10.44 5.92 6.67
CA LEU A 78 9.15 5.57 6.08
C LEU A 78 8.79 6.55 4.97
N CYS A 79 8.14 6.05 3.93
CA CYS A 79 7.40 6.91 3.00
C CYS A 79 6.10 6.26 2.55
N TYR A 80 5.23 7.08 1.97
CA TYR A 80 3.85 6.73 1.71
C TYR A 80 3.47 7.00 0.27
N SER A 81 2.66 6.13 -0.28
CA SER A 81 1.97 6.36 -1.55
C SER A 81 0.49 6.08 -1.37
N CYS A 82 -0.37 6.83 -2.06
CA CYS A 82 -1.81 6.82 -1.79
C CYS A 82 -2.60 6.88 -3.09
N ALA A 83 -3.74 6.17 -3.14
CA ALA A 83 -4.68 6.23 -4.25
C ALA A 83 -6.11 6.43 -3.72
N PRO A 84 -6.92 7.33 -4.32
CA PRO A 84 -8.30 7.53 -3.89
C PRO A 84 -9.17 6.31 -4.20
N LEU A 85 -10.05 5.95 -3.25
CA LEU A 85 -11.04 4.89 -3.41
C LEU A 85 -12.19 5.04 -2.40
N ASP A 86 -13.40 5.27 -2.90
CA ASP A 86 -14.56 5.62 -2.08
C ASP A 86 -15.43 4.43 -1.65
N GLU A 87 -15.39 3.31 -2.38
CA GLU A 87 -16.19 2.12 -2.10
C GLU A 87 -15.33 0.87 -2.25
N ASP A 88 -15.81 -0.25 -1.69
CA ASP A 88 -15.15 -1.56 -1.78
C ASP A 88 -13.69 -1.58 -1.25
N ARG A 89 -13.32 -0.65 -0.36
CA ARG A 89 -11.97 -0.53 0.20
C ARG A 89 -11.49 -1.83 0.85
N ASP A 90 -12.31 -2.50 1.65
CA ASP A 90 -11.94 -3.76 2.30
C ASP A 90 -11.59 -4.87 1.30
N LEU A 91 -12.35 -4.94 0.19
CA LEU A 91 -12.11 -5.89 -0.89
C LEU A 91 -10.79 -5.58 -1.60
N VAL A 92 -10.59 -4.32 -1.99
CA VAL A 92 -9.41 -3.88 -2.75
C VAL A 92 -8.15 -3.95 -1.89
N GLU A 93 -8.22 -3.53 -0.62
CA GLU A 93 -7.15 -3.69 0.36
C GLU A 93 -6.77 -5.17 0.50
N ASN A 94 -7.74 -6.06 0.70
CA ASN A 94 -7.44 -7.49 0.83
C ASN A 94 -6.85 -8.08 -0.46
N ALA A 95 -7.34 -7.69 -1.64
CA ALA A 95 -6.80 -8.12 -2.92
C ALA A 95 -5.32 -7.73 -3.07
N LEU A 96 -4.98 -6.47 -2.74
CA LEU A 96 -3.61 -5.98 -2.76
C LEU A 96 -2.73 -6.69 -1.73
N ILE A 97 -3.18 -6.80 -0.48
CA ILE A 97 -2.44 -7.54 0.57
C ILE A 97 -2.18 -8.98 0.13
N PHE A 98 -3.18 -9.66 -0.43
CA PHE A 98 -3.06 -11.03 -0.88
C PHE A 98 -2.06 -11.17 -2.03
N ALA A 99 -2.10 -10.28 -3.02
CA ALA A 99 -1.20 -10.33 -4.17
C ALA A 99 0.25 -9.97 -3.80
N GLN A 100 0.45 -9.00 -2.90
CA GLN A 100 1.78 -8.46 -2.58
C GLN A 100 2.43 -9.11 -1.36
N LYS A 101 1.62 -9.57 -0.41
CA LYS A 101 2.03 -10.16 0.88
C LYS A 101 3.02 -9.30 1.67
N PRO A 102 2.71 -8.02 1.98
CA PRO A 102 3.59 -7.19 2.80
C PRO A 102 3.87 -7.84 4.16
N VAL A 103 5.02 -7.54 4.74
CA VAL A 103 5.48 -8.24 5.94
C VAL A 103 4.57 -7.98 7.16
N LEU A 104 4.01 -6.78 7.32
CA LEU A 104 3.22 -6.38 8.49
C LEU A 104 1.70 -6.50 8.35
N ASN A 105 1.20 -6.90 7.17
CA ASN A 105 -0.22 -7.25 7.03
C ASN A 105 -0.43 -8.70 7.48
N GLU A 106 -1.06 -8.93 8.64
CA GLU A 106 -1.41 -10.28 9.08
C GLU A 106 -2.74 -10.75 8.47
N GLN A 107 -3.75 -9.88 8.54
CA GLN A 107 -5.07 -10.14 7.95
C GLN A 107 -5.02 -10.02 6.43
N GLY A 108 -5.69 -10.94 5.73
CA GLY A 108 -5.79 -10.91 4.28
C GLY A 108 -4.56 -11.37 3.49
N LYS A 109 -3.43 -11.67 4.15
CA LYS A 109 -2.17 -12.08 3.50
C LYS A 109 -2.26 -13.41 2.75
N TYR A 110 -3.03 -14.35 3.30
CA TYR A 110 -3.13 -15.73 2.81
C TYR A 110 -4.55 -16.14 2.43
N ASN A 111 -5.55 -15.27 2.62
CA ASN A 111 -6.93 -15.55 2.27
C ASN A 111 -7.54 -14.33 1.59
N TYR A 112 -8.34 -14.59 0.56
CA TYR A 112 -9.18 -13.60 -0.09
C TYR A 112 -10.61 -14.13 -0.17
N ASN A 113 -11.52 -13.53 0.60
CA ASN A 113 -12.89 -14.01 0.79
C ASN A 113 -13.93 -13.03 0.26
N TYR A 114 -13.61 -12.37 -0.86
CA TYR A 114 -14.48 -11.41 -1.52
C TYR A 114 -14.82 -11.84 -2.94
N THR A 115 -15.74 -11.11 -3.58
CA THR A 115 -16.12 -11.36 -4.98
C THR A 115 -14.95 -11.18 -5.93
N GLU A 116 -15.05 -11.78 -7.12
CA GLU A 116 -14.05 -11.61 -8.18
C GLU A 116 -13.85 -10.14 -8.56
N ALA A 117 -12.58 -9.73 -8.60
CA ALA A 117 -12.17 -8.38 -8.96
C ALA A 117 -10.93 -8.40 -9.85
N HIS A 118 -10.81 -7.37 -10.67
CA HIS A 118 -9.62 -7.06 -11.47
C HIS A 118 -9.01 -5.77 -10.92
N ILE A 119 -7.75 -5.83 -10.50
CA ILE A 119 -7.03 -4.72 -9.87
C ILE A 119 -5.95 -4.23 -10.83
N VAL A 120 -5.97 -2.94 -11.12
CA VAL A 120 -4.95 -2.25 -11.92
C VAL A 120 -4.38 -1.10 -11.11
N SER A 121 -3.08 -1.17 -10.80
CA SER A 121 -2.33 -0.15 -10.05
C SER A 121 -1.36 0.57 -10.97
N THR A 122 -1.37 1.89 -10.94
CA THR A 122 -0.54 2.78 -11.76
C THR A 122 0.02 3.93 -10.92
N GLY A 123 0.92 4.73 -11.49
CA GLY A 123 1.51 5.88 -10.81
C GLY A 123 2.62 5.50 -9.82
N ALA A 124 2.59 6.09 -8.63
CA ALA A 124 3.58 5.90 -7.57
C ALA A 124 3.41 4.55 -6.84
N CYS A 125 3.44 3.44 -7.58
CA CYS A 125 3.16 2.10 -7.05
C CYS A 125 4.35 1.14 -7.23
N ALA A 126 5.59 1.64 -7.09
CA ALA A 126 6.79 0.81 -7.19
C ALA A 126 6.82 -0.28 -6.09
N CYS A 127 7.68 -1.29 -6.27
CA CYS A 127 7.82 -2.48 -5.43
C CYS A 127 6.60 -3.42 -5.39
N LEU A 128 5.49 -3.10 -6.07
CA LEU A 128 4.45 -4.10 -6.32
C LEU A 128 5.01 -5.22 -7.21
N ARG A 129 4.77 -6.48 -6.79
CA ARG A 129 5.04 -7.68 -7.59
C ARG A 129 4.09 -7.81 -8.78
N ASN A 130 2.85 -7.35 -8.59
CA ASN A 130 1.81 -7.38 -9.62
C ASN A 130 1.07 -6.05 -9.60
N THR A 131 1.05 -5.38 -10.75
CA THR A 131 0.30 -4.13 -10.94
C THR A 131 -1.01 -4.34 -11.68
N ASP A 132 -1.18 -5.48 -12.36
CA ASP A 132 -2.40 -5.85 -13.09
C ASP A 132 -2.70 -7.33 -12.80
N PHE A 133 -3.79 -7.61 -12.08
CA PHE A 133 -4.13 -8.98 -11.70
C PHE A 133 -5.61 -9.20 -11.43
N ASN A 134 -6.04 -10.44 -11.69
CA ASN A 134 -7.41 -10.91 -11.52
C ASN A 134 -7.50 -11.85 -10.32
N MET A 135 -8.36 -11.53 -9.34
CA MET A 135 -8.47 -12.29 -8.09
C MET A 135 -9.04 -13.70 -8.27
N LYS A 136 -9.87 -13.92 -9.29
CA LYS A 136 -10.38 -15.27 -9.65
C LYS A 136 -9.22 -16.25 -9.87
N TYR A 137 -8.26 -15.88 -10.72
CA TYR A 137 -7.13 -16.73 -11.07
C TYR A 137 -6.05 -16.77 -9.98
N TYR A 138 -5.95 -15.72 -9.16
CA TYR A 138 -4.97 -15.65 -8.08
C TYR A 138 -5.25 -16.66 -6.97
N VAL A 139 -6.53 -16.90 -6.63
CA VAL A 139 -6.92 -17.90 -5.64
C VAL A 139 -6.76 -19.33 -6.18
N GLU A 140 -7.06 -19.55 -7.47
CA GLU A 140 -6.98 -20.89 -8.08
C GLU A 140 -5.55 -21.39 -8.28
N ASN A 141 -4.59 -20.50 -8.58
CA ASN A 141 -3.20 -20.88 -8.86
C ASN A 141 -2.30 -21.03 -7.62
N LEU A 142 -2.71 -20.50 -6.46
CA LEU A 142 -1.98 -20.67 -5.20
C LEU A 142 -2.35 -21.96 -4.46
N ASN A 143 -3.44 -22.63 -4.87
CA ASN A 143 -3.90 -23.91 -4.33
C ASN A 143 -3.45 -25.12 -5.18
N ARG A 144 -2.50 -24.92 -6.10
CA ARG A 144 -1.82 -25.97 -6.86
C ARG A 144 -0.36 -26.04 -6.43
#